data_AF-A0A6N3FYX3-F1
#
_entry.id   AF-A0A6N3FYX3-F1
#
_cell.length_a   1.000
_cell.length_b   1.000
_cell.length_c   1.000
_cell.angle_alpha   90.00
_cell.angle_beta   90.00
_cell.angle_gamma   90.00
#
_symmetry.space_group_name_H-M   'P 1'
#
loop_
_entity.id
_entity.type
_entity.pdbx_description
1 polymer ?
#
loop_
_entity_poly.entity_id
_entity_poly.type
_entity_poly.pdbx_seq_one_letter_code
_entity_poly.pdbx_strand_id
1 'polypeptide(L)'
;MSILKSKKLYTITLLLALMLIITFMKGFFIDNIKKVAISNNNIEGFTKYSLREGRYTISLPKGWEVREESKDDDLIISFNNESIIYGDISIVDGELVEVSENIDQNNKHIKTENNIYIWKVITLDEDGNIDKYYLRNYSEGRVLIIKYSYKKSKVKNSIKVVFDNISDSFQ
;
A
#
# COMPACT_ATOMS: atom_id res chain seq x y z
N MET A 1 44.05 -27.45 -21.66
CA MET A 1 42.93 -27.50 -20.68
C MET A 1 42.68 -26.19 -19.91
N SER A 2 43.58 -25.18 -19.92
CA SER A 2 43.38 -23.91 -19.19
C SER A 2 42.50 -22.87 -19.93
N ILE A 3 42.52 -22.83 -21.27
CA ILE A 3 41.75 -21.86 -22.07
C ILE A 3 40.24 -22.03 -21.88
N LEU A 4 39.75 -23.28 -21.80
CA LEU A 4 38.33 -23.58 -21.55
C LEU A 4 37.86 -23.14 -20.15
N LYS A 5 38.73 -23.23 -19.13
CA LYS A 5 38.43 -22.71 -17.78
C LYS A 5 38.34 -21.18 -17.78
N SER A 6 39.25 -20.49 -18.49
CA SER A 6 39.24 -19.03 -18.59
C SER A 6 38.01 -18.48 -19.33
N LYS A 7 37.57 -19.14 -20.42
CA LYS A 7 36.33 -18.78 -21.13
C LYS A 7 35.09 -18.99 -20.26
N LYS A 8 35.01 -20.10 -19.52
CA LYS A 8 33.91 -20.36 -18.56
C LYS A 8 33.87 -19.32 -17.44
N LEU A 9 35.02 -18.93 -16.89
CA LEU A 9 35.09 -17.89 -15.85
C LEU A 9 34.59 -16.55 -16.39
N TYR A 10 35.02 -16.16 -17.59
CA TYR A 10 34.56 -14.94 -18.24
C TYR A 10 33.03 -14.93 -18.45
N THR A 11 32.45 -16.02 -18.94
CA THR A 11 31.00 -16.13 -19.13
C THR A 11 30.24 -16.01 -17.80
N ILE A 12 30.73 -16.63 -16.73
CA ILE A 12 30.10 -16.55 -15.40
C ILE A 12 30.18 -15.13 -14.84
N THR A 13 31.34 -14.48 -14.94
CA THR A 13 31.51 -13.08 -14.50
C THR A 13 30.62 -12.13 -15.30
N LEU A 14 30.48 -12.33 -16.60
CA LEU A 14 29.58 -11.55 -17.45
C LEU A 14 28.12 -11.73 -17.03
N LEU A 15 27.71 -12.96 -16.71
CA LEU A 15 26.35 -13.28 -16.29
C LEU A 15 26.01 -12.64 -14.94
N LEU A 16 26.96 -12.68 -13.99
CA LEU A 16 26.86 -11.99 -12.70
C LEU A 16 26.76 -10.47 -12.87
N ALA A 17 27.60 -9.87 -13.72
CA ALA A 17 27.54 -8.44 -14.01
C ALA A 17 26.18 -8.04 -14.62
N LEU A 18 25.65 -8.87 -15.53
CA LEU A 18 24.35 -8.64 -16.12
C LEU A 18 23.21 -8.74 -15.09
N MET A 19 23.23 -9.76 -14.23
CA MET A 19 22.25 -9.90 -13.14
C MET A 19 22.27 -8.69 -12.20
N LEU A 20 23.46 -8.17 -11.91
CA LEU A 20 23.66 -7.01 -11.06
C LEU A 20 23.08 -5.75 -11.74
N ILE A 21 23.39 -5.49 -13.01
CA ILE A 21 22.82 -4.37 -13.79
C ILE A 21 21.29 -4.44 -13.82
N ILE A 22 20.70 -5.61 -14.09
CA ILE A 22 19.24 -5.79 -14.12
C ILE A 22 18.64 -5.46 -12.75
N THR A 23 19.28 -5.89 -11.67
CA THR A 23 18.79 -5.63 -10.30
C THR A 23 18.80 -4.15 -9.98
N PHE A 24 19.89 -3.44 -10.30
CA PHE A 24 19.98 -1.99 -10.11
C PHE A 24 18.98 -1.22 -10.98
N MET A 25 18.88 -1.57 -12.26
CA MET A 25 17.92 -0.94 -13.17
C MET A 25 16.48 -1.15 -12.68
N LYS A 26 16.14 -2.37 -12.24
CA LYS A 26 14.80 -2.67 -11.71
C LYS A 26 14.44 -1.74 -10.55
N GLY A 27 15.34 -1.55 -9.58
CA GLY A 27 15.12 -0.62 -8.46
C GLY A 27 14.89 0.81 -8.95
N PHE A 28 15.80 1.32 -9.78
CA PHE A 28 15.72 2.69 -10.30
C PHE A 28 14.46 2.94 -11.13
N PHE A 29 14.06 1.99 -11.98
CA PHE A 29 12.83 2.10 -12.77
C PHE A 29 11.58 2.09 -11.90
N ILE A 30 11.52 1.22 -10.88
CA ILE A 30 10.37 1.13 -9.98
C ILE A 30 10.16 2.46 -9.25
N ASP A 31 11.20 3.06 -8.71
CA ASP A 31 11.09 4.31 -7.95
C ASP A 31 10.65 5.48 -8.84
N ASN A 32 11.20 5.57 -10.06
CA ASN A 32 10.77 6.59 -11.01
C ASN A 32 9.32 6.40 -11.46
N ILE A 33 8.89 5.17 -11.72
CA ILE A 33 7.49 4.86 -12.06
C ILE A 33 6.57 5.24 -10.89
N LYS A 34 6.94 4.93 -9.65
CA LYS A 34 6.19 5.32 -8.45
C LYS A 34 6.05 6.84 -8.37
N LYS A 35 7.15 7.57 -8.55
CA LYS A 35 7.17 9.05 -8.51
C LYS A 35 6.27 9.66 -9.58
N VAL A 36 6.34 9.16 -10.82
CA VAL A 36 5.48 9.60 -11.93
C VAL A 36 4.01 9.28 -11.63
N ALA A 37 3.71 8.11 -11.08
CA ALA A 37 2.35 7.71 -10.73
C ALA A 37 1.75 8.61 -9.62
N ILE A 38 2.54 8.97 -8.60
CA ILE A 38 2.15 9.92 -7.55
C ILE A 38 1.88 11.31 -8.16
N SER A 39 2.82 11.83 -8.94
CA SER A 39 2.69 13.13 -9.60
C SER A 39 1.49 13.18 -10.56
N ASN A 40 1.22 12.10 -11.29
CA ASN A 40 0.05 11.99 -12.15
C ASN A 40 -1.26 12.10 -11.35
N ASN A 41 -1.29 11.76 -10.05
CA ASN A 41 -2.46 11.98 -9.21
C ASN A 41 -2.50 13.39 -8.58
N ASN A 42 -1.72 14.34 -9.08
CA ASN A 42 -1.58 15.70 -8.55
C ASN A 42 -1.12 15.73 -7.08
N ILE A 43 -0.32 14.75 -6.66
CA ILE A 43 0.23 14.69 -5.31
C ILE A 43 1.66 15.22 -5.37
N GLU A 44 1.88 16.39 -4.77
CA GLU A 44 3.19 17.04 -4.73
C GLU A 44 4.13 16.43 -3.67
N GLY A 45 3.56 15.74 -2.68
CA GLY A 45 4.30 15.06 -1.63
C GLY A 45 3.40 14.56 -0.53
N PHE A 46 4.02 14.00 0.50
CA PHE A 46 3.34 13.47 1.68
C PHE A 46 3.74 14.25 2.93
N THR A 47 2.81 14.38 3.85
CA THR A 47 3.02 14.93 5.20
C THR A 47 2.87 13.80 6.19
N LYS A 48 3.80 13.70 7.15
CA LYS A 48 3.72 12.73 8.23
C LYS A 48 2.79 13.27 9.32
N TYR A 49 1.77 12.49 9.65
CA TYR A 49 0.83 12.75 10.73
C TYR A 49 1.16 11.83 11.91
N SER A 50 1.17 12.42 13.10
CA SER A 50 1.40 11.74 14.37
C SER A 50 0.05 11.67 15.09
N LEU A 51 -0.35 10.46 15.49
CA LEU A 51 -1.71 10.14 15.93
C LEU A 51 -1.66 9.55 17.34
N ARG A 52 -2.72 9.74 18.15
CA ARG A 52 -2.78 9.34 19.57
C ARG A 52 -1.48 9.62 20.33
N GLU A 53 -1.11 10.90 20.42
CA GLU A 53 0.10 11.38 21.11
C GLU A 53 1.41 10.76 20.58
N GLY A 54 1.41 10.36 19.31
CA GLY A 54 2.57 9.80 18.62
C GLY A 54 2.78 8.30 18.77
N ARG A 55 1.77 7.58 19.29
CA ARG A 55 1.76 6.12 19.25
C ARG A 55 1.72 5.55 17.84
N TYR A 56 1.09 6.27 16.91
CA TYR A 56 1.01 5.86 15.52
C TYR A 56 1.49 6.98 14.60
N THR A 57 2.04 6.59 13.46
CA THR A 57 2.39 7.55 12.41
C THR A 57 1.96 7.06 11.04
N ILE A 58 1.48 8.00 10.22
CA ILE A 58 1.14 7.72 8.81
C ILE A 58 1.54 8.90 7.94
N SER A 59 1.92 8.62 6.69
CA SER A 59 2.17 9.64 5.67
C SER A 59 0.99 9.75 4.72
N LEU A 60 0.31 10.89 4.73
CA LEU A 60 -0.81 11.18 3.83
C LEU A 60 -0.43 12.26 2.81
N PRO A 61 -1.05 12.28 1.62
CA PRO A 61 -0.79 13.32 0.63
C PRO A 61 -1.01 14.72 1.19
N LYS A 62 -0.16 15.66 0.77
CA LYS A 62 -0.32 17.08 1.12
C LYS A 62 -1.68 17.59 0.64
N GLY A 63 -2.38 18.34 1.49
CA GLY A 63 -3.69 18.92 1.20
C GLY A 63 -4.89 18.04 1.56
N TRP A 64 -4.67 16.78 1.96
CA TRP A 64 -5.77 15.93 2.44
C TRP A 64 -6.18 16.32 3.85
N GLU A 65 -7.48 16.32 4.10
CA GLU A 65 -8.04 16.56 5.42
C GLU A 65 -7.94 15.29 6.26
N VAL A 66 -7.60 15.44 7.54
CA VAL A 66 -7.51 14.33 8.50
C VAL A 66 -8.37 14.69 9.71
N ARG A 67 -9.24 13.76 10.12
CA ARG A 67 -10.07 13.86 11.31
C ARG A 67 -9.82 12.63 12.17
N GLU A 68 -9.38 12.88 13.40
CA GLU A 68 -9.24 11.84 14.41
C GLU A 68 -10.54 11.77 15.20
N GLU A 69 -11.28 10.67 15.06
CA GLU A 69 -12.46 10.41 15.88
C GLU A 69 -12.07 9.36 16.93
N SER A 70 -11.59 9.83 18.09
CA SER A 70 -11.33 8.94 19.22
C SER A 70 -12.63 8.63 19.96
N LYS A 71 -13.16 7.41 19.77
CA LYS A 71 -14.11 6.79 20.71
C LYS A 71 -13.43 5.54 21.29
N ASP A 72 -13.29 5.48 22.61
CA ASP A 72 -12.72 4.35 23.37
C ASP A 72 -11.28 3.95 22.99
N ASP A 73 -10.89 2.69 23.26
CA ASP A 73 -9.56 2.14 22.99
C ASP A 73 -9.26 1.96 21.50
N ASP A 74 -10.28 2.00 20.64
CA ASP A 74 -10.17 1.80 19.19
C ASP A 74 -9.65 3.06 18.47
N LEU A 75 -8.69 2.87 17.57
CA LEU A 75 -8.20 3.93 16.70
C LEU A 75 -9.14 4.02 15.49
N ILE A 76 -9.78 5.17 15.28
CA ILE A 76 -10.50 5.48 14.03
C ILE A 76 -10.01 6.83 13.52
N ILE A 77 -9.40 6.83 12.34
CA ILE A 77 -8.91 8.04 11.69
C ILE A 77 -9.49 8.10 10.30
N SER A 78 -10.25 9.15 10.03
CA SER A 78 -10.81 9.42 8.71
C SER A 78 -9.97 10.46 7.99
N PHE A 79 -9.71 10.25 6.70
CA PHE A 79 -9.05 11.21 5.84
C PHE A 79 -9.77 11.33 4.50
N ASN A 80 -9.67 12.50 3.87
CA ASN A 80 -10.29 12.70 2.57
C ASN A 80 -9.52 13.66 1.66
N ASN A 81 -9.84 13.62 0.37
CA ASN A 81 -9.38 14.59 -0.62
C ASN A 81 -10.56 15.26 -1.30
N GLU A 82 -10.96 16.45 -0.82
CA GLU A 82 -11.97 17.29 -1.46
C GLU A 82 -13.25 16.50 -1.84
N SER A 83 -13.64 15.54 -0.99
CA SER A 83 -14.79 14.63 -1.20
C SER A 83 -14.69 13.61 -2.36
N ILE A 84 -13.53 13.43 -3.01
CA ILE A 84 -13.34 12.46 -4.10
C ILE A 84 -12.95 11.08 -3.57
N ILE A 85 -12.03 11.06 -2.62
CA ILE A 85 -11.53 9.87 -1.95
C ILE A 85 -11.77 10.07 -0.46
N TYR A 86 -12.39 9.08 0.16
CA TYR A 86 -12.48 8.95 1.61
C TYR A 86 -11.65 7.74 2.00
N GLY A 87 -11.00 7.80 3.14
CA GLY A 87 -10.36 6.62 3.70
C GLY A 87 -10.35 6.66 5.19
N ASP A 88 -10.28 5.47 5.76
CA ASP A 88 -10.37 5.25 7.20
C ASP A 88 -9.29 4.27 7.62
N ILE A 89 -8.68 4.55 8.77
CA ILE A 89 -7.74 3.64 9.41
C ILE A 89 -8.39 3.17 10.69
N SER A 90 -8.44 1.86 10.86
CA SER A 90 -8.85 1.25 12.11
C SER A 90 -7.96 0.11 12.55
N ILE A 91 -7.86 -0.05 13.86
CA ILE A 91 -7.27 -1.24 14.49
C ILE A 91 -8.40 -1.89 15.27
N VAL A 92 -8.70 -3.13 14.94
CA VAL A 92 -9.81 -3.88 15.55
C VAL A 92 -9.30 -5.18 16.17
N ASP A 93 -9.97 -5.63 17.21
CA ASP A 93 -9.74 -6.94 17.80
C ASP A 93 -10.30 -8.04 16.88
N GLY A 94 -9.55 -9.14 16.75
CA GLY A 94 -9.92 -10.31 15.95
C GLY A 94 -8.76 -10.90 15.15
N GLU A 95 -9.05 -12.02 14.49
CA GLU A 95 -8.12 -12.68 13.58
C GLU A 95 -8.31 -12.18 12.14
N LEU A 96 -7.22 -12.03 11.39
CA LEU A 96 -7.26 -11.50 10.02
C LEU A 96 -8.21 -12.25 9.09
N VAL A 97 -8.33 -13.57 9.26
CA VAL A 97 -9.23 -14.40 8.45
C VAL A 97 -10.68 -14.03 8.73
N GLU A 98 -11.10 -13.99 9.99
CA GLU A 98 -12.46 -13.67 10.39
C GLU A 98 -12.84 -12.23 9.99
N VAL A 99 -11.97 -11.26 10.29
CA VAL A 99 -12.20 -9.85 9.91
C VAL A 99 -12.37 -9.71 8.40
N SER A 100 -11.57 -10.43 7.61
CA SER A 100 -11.67 -10.37 6.15
C SER A 100 -12.93 -11.00 5.58
N GLU A 101 -13.41 -12.10 6.17
CA GLU A 101 -14.64 -12.79 5.74
C GLU A 101 -15.88 -11.97 6.10
N ASN A 102 -15.84 -11.22 7.20
CA ASN A 102 -16.89 -10.29 7.58
C ASN A 102 -17.03 -9.10 6.61
N ILE A 103 -15.94 -8.67 5.96
CA ILE A 103 -15.94 -7.57 4.99
C ILE A 103 -16.43 -8.02 3.61
N ASP A 104 -16.02 -9.20 3.15
CA ASP A 104 -16.48 -9.78 1.88
C ASP A 104 -16.97 -11.22 2.11
N GLN A 105 -18.24 -11.35 2.49
CA GLN A 105 -18.89 -12.65 2.75
C GLN A 105 -18.85 -13.60 1.53
N ASN A 106 -18.56 -13.09 0.33
CA ASN A 106 -18.52 -13.87 -0.90
C ASN A 106 -17.12 -14.01 -1.52
N ASN A 107 -16.07 -13.48 -0.88
CA ASN A 107 -14.66 -13.56 -1.30
C ASN A 107 -14.40 -13.25 -2.80
N LYS A 108 -15.22 -12.41 -3.44
CA LYS A 108 -15.23 -12.31 -4.92
C LYS A 108 -13.94 -11.71 -5.46
N HIS A 109 -13.27 -10.84 -4.71
CA HIS A 109 -12.03 -10.19 -5.15
C HIS A 109 -11.01 -9.98 -4.02
N ILE A 110 -10.51 -11.09 -3.47
CA ILE A 110 -9.42 -11.09 -2.50
C ILE A 110 -8.08 -11.36 -3.19
N LYS A 111 -7.08 -10.54 -2.89
CA LYS A 111 -5.70 -10.73 -3.34
C LYS A 111 -4.73 -10.57 -2.18
N THR A 112 -3.71 -11.41 -2.14
CA THR A 112 -2.55 -11.17 -1.27
C THR A 112 -1.53 -10.35 -2.05
N GLU A 113 -1.20 -9.16 -1.56
CA GLU A 113 -0.18 -8.30 -2.13
C GLU A 113 1.04 -8.27 -1.21
N ASN A 114 2.20 -8.66 -1.75
CA ASN A 114 3.47 -8.61 -1.03
C ASN A 114 4.22 -7.33 -1.43
N ASN A 115 4.35 -6.41 -0.48
CA ASN A 115 5.19 -5.22 -0.63
C ASN A 115 6.17 -5.16 0.57
N ILE A 116 6.22 -4.06 1.34
CA ILE A 116 6.95 -4.02 2.62
C ILE A 116 6.27 -4.95 3.64
N TYR A 117 4.93 -4.99 3.63
CA TYR A 117 4.12 -5.91 4.41
C TYR A 117 3.37 -6.89 3.50
N ILE A 118 2.91 -8.01 4.10
CA ILE A 118 1.97 -8.94 3.47
C ILE A 118 0.56 -8.39 3.73
N TRP A 119 -0.05 -7.82 2.70
CA TRP A 119 -1.39 -7.26 2.77
C TRP A 119 -2.41 -8.24 2.19
N LYS A 120 -3.51 -8.44 2.91
CA LYS A 120 -4.73 -9.00 2.34
C LYS A 120 -5.57 -7.84 1.81
N VAL A 121 -5.77 -7.80 0.50
CA VAL A 121 -6.47 -6.71 -0.19
C VAL A 121 -7.84 -7.20 -0.66
N ILE A 122 -8.89 -6.50 -0.26
CA ILE A 122 -10.27 -6.75 -0.68
C ILE A 122 -10.74 -5.55 -1.50
N THR A 123 -11.42 -5.80 -2.61
CA THR A 123 -12.00 -4.75 -3.45
C THR A 123 -13.47 -5.05 -3.71
N LEU A 124 -14.35 -4.18 -3.24
CA LEU A 124 -15.78 -4.22 -3.50
C LEU A 124 -16.11 -3.15 -4.55
N ASP A 125 -16.89 -3.52 -5.58
CA ASP A 125 -17.34 -2.62 -6.64
C ASP A 125 -18.87 -2.65 -6.69
N GLU A 126 -19.49 -1.54 -6.30
CA GLU A 126 -20.94 -1.35 -6.32
C GLU A 126 -21.28 -0.12 -7.16
N ASP A 127 -21.80 -0.38 -8.37
CA ASP A 127 -22.21 0.66 -9.33
C ASP A 127 -21.11 1.70 -9.63
N GLY A 128 -19.85 1.25 -9.66
CA GLY A 128 -18.68 2.09 -9.94
C GLY A 128 -18.16 2.89 -8.74
N ASN A 129 -18.73 2.69 -7.55
CA ASN A 129 -18.12 3.05 -6.28
C ASN A 129 -17.25 1.88 -5.82
N ILE A 130 -15.99 2.18 -5.51
CA ILE A 130 -15.01 1.19 -5.09
C ILE A 130 -14.70 1.39 -3.62
N ASP A 131 -14.86 0.31 -2.86
CA ASP A 131 -14.32 0.19 -1.51
C ASP A 131 -13.13 -0.77 -1.53
N LYS A 132 -11.96 -0.26 -1.22
CA LYS A 132 -10.71 -1.01 -1.21
C LYS A 132 -10.15 -1.09 0.20
N TYR A 133 -9.95 -2.31 0.69
CA TYR A 133 -9.45 -2.58 2.03
C TYR A 133 -8.06 -3.18 1.95
N TYR A 134 -7.14 -2.65 2.75
CA TYR A 134 -5.82 -3.22 3.00
C TYR A 134 -5.80 -3.72 4.44
N LEU A 135 -5.66 -5.03 4.62
CA LEU A 135 -5.67 -5.67 5.93
C LEU A 135 -4.35 -6.36 6.23
N ARG A 136 -3.87 -6.25 7.46
CA ARG A 136 -2.75 -7.05 7.97
C ARG A 136 -2.86 -7.25 9.49
N ASN A 137 -2.20 -8.29 9.99
CA ASN A 137 -1.99 -8.43 11.43
C ASN A 137 -1.18 -7.23 11.94
N TYR A 138 -1.70 -6.59 13.00
CA TYR A 138 -1.02 -5.47 13.66
C TYR A 138 -0.29 -5.94 14.92
N SER A 139 -0.99 -6.67 15.78
CA SER A 139 -0.43 -7.38 16.93
C SER A 139 -1.21 -8.66 17.19
N GLU A 140 -0.83 -9.41 18.22
CA GLU A 140 -1.62 -10.57 18.65
C GLU A 140 -3.09 -10.17 18.88
N GLY A 141 -4.01 -10.92 18.26
CA GLY A 141 -5.45 -10.68 18.30
C GLY A 141 -5.93 -9.35 17.74
N ARG A 142 -5.11 -8.60 16.97
CA ARG A 142 -5.50 -7.30 16.40
C ARG A 142 -5.12 -7.14 14.93
N VAL A 143 -6.06 -6.60 14.17
CA VAL A 143 -5.95 -6.40 12.72
C VAL A 143 -5.96 -4.90 12.39
N LEU A 144 -5.00 -4.46 11.60
CA LEU A 144 -5.01 -3.14 10.98
C LEU A 144 -5.84 -3.20 9.70
N ILE A 145 -6.77 -2.26 9.56
CA ILE A 145 -7.59 -2.06 8.37
C ILE A 145 -7.35 -0.64 7.86
N ILE A 146 -7.01 -0.52 6.59
CA ILE A 146 -6.99 0.77 5.88
C ILE A 146 -7.97 0.68 4.72
N LYS A 147 -9.05 1.44 4.81
CA LYS A 147 -10.12 1.51 3.82
C LYS A 147 -9.92 2.73 2.93
N TYR A 148 -10.21 2.57 1.63
CA TYR A 148 -10.33 3.66 0.67
C TYR A 148 -11.64 3.52 -0.10
N SER A 149 -12.50 4.53 -0.04
CA SER A 149 -13.75 4.65 -0.77
C SER A 149 -13.66 5.74 -1.82
N TYR A 150 -13.95 5.41 -3.08
CA TYR A 150 -13.87 6.37 -4.18
C TYR A 150 -14.73 5.98 -5.37
N LYS A 151 -15.11 6.96 -6.19
CA LYS A 151 -15.77 6.70 -7.47
C LYS A 151 -14.73 6.40 -8.55
N LYS A 152 -14.82 5.24 -9.21
CA LYS A 152 -13.84 4.78 -10.22
C LYS A 152 -13.61 5.80 -11.34
N SER A 153 -14.66 6.51 -11.76
CA SER A 153 -14.58 7.52 -12.83
C SER A 153 -13.93 8.85 -12.40
N LYS A 154 -13.72 9.07 -11.10
CA LYS A 154 -13.13 10.29 -10.54
C LYS A 154 -11.66 10.15 -10.17
N VAL A 155 -11.11 8.94 -10.26
CA VAL A 155 -9.71 8.66 -9.94
C VAL A 155 -8.97 8.14 -11.16
N LYS A 156 -7.65 8.37 -11.21
CA LYS A 156 -6.80 7.82 -12.27
C LYS A 156 -6.40 6.39 -11.92
N ASN A 157 -6.12 5.56 -12.93
CA ASN A 157 -5.67 4.18 -12.71
C ASN A 157 -4.38 4.08 -11.85
N SER A 158 -3.55 5.13 -11.87
CA SER A 158 -2.33 5.23 -11.05
C SER A 158 -2.61 5.45 -9.56
N ILE A 159 -3.87 5.66 -9.13
CA ILE A 159 -4.21 5.91 -7.73
C ILE A 159 -3.82 4.75 -6.80
N LYS A 160 -3.76 3.52 -7.32
CA LYS A 160 -3.27 2.36 -6.56
C LYS A 160 -1.91 2.65 -5.93
N VAL A 161 -0.99 3.27 -6.66
CA VAL A 161 0.34 3.58 -6.15
C VAL A 161 0.28 4.54 -4.96
N VAL A 162 -0.69 5.45 -4.95
CA VAL A 162 -0.90 6.37 -3.82
C VAL A 162 -1.38 5.58 -2.60
N PHE A 163 -2.39 4.73 -2.76
CA PHE A 163 -2.90 3.89 -1.67
C PHE A 163 -1.83 2.95 -1.12
N ASP A 164 -1.03 2.32 -1.99
CA ASP A 164 0.08 1.47 -1.56
C ASP A 164 1.09 2.28 -0.71
N ASN A 165 1.45 3.50 -1.12
CA ASN A 165 2.36 4.37 -0.35
C ASN A 165 1.78 4.79 1.01
N ILE A 166 0.49 5.14 1.06
CA ILE A 166 -0.19 5.50 2.31
C ILE A 166 -0.19 4.28 3.24
N SER A 167 -0.66 3.13 2.76
CA SER A 167 -0.76 1.90 3.56
C SER A 167 0.60 1.44 4.10
N ASP A 168 1.63 1.45 3.26
CA ASP A 168 2.99 1.04 3.66
C ASP A 168 3.66 2.03 4.64
N SER A 169 3.18 3.27 4.70
CA SER A 169 3.74 4.29 5.60
C SER A 169 3.23 4.20 7.04
N PHE A 170 2.19 3.39 7.30
CA PHE A 170 1.60 3.24 8.63
C PHE A 170 2.52 2.45 9.56
N GLN A 171 2.87 3.07 10.69
CA GLN A 171 3.69 2.50 11.76
C GLN A 171 2.95 2.61 13.10
#